data_AF-A0AAU4A7N2-F1
#
_entry.id   AF-A0AAU4A7N2-F1
#
_cell.length_a   1.000
_cell.length_b   1.000
_cell.length_c   1.000
_cell.angle_alpha   90.00
_cell.angle_beta   90.00
_cell.angle_gamma   90.00
#
_symmetry.space_group_name_H-M   'P 1'
#
loop_
_entity.id
_entity.type
_entity.pdbx_description
1 polymer ?
#
loop_
_entity_poly.entity_id
_entity_poly.type
_entity_poly.pdbx_seq_one_letter_code
_entity_poly.pdbx_strand_id
1 'polypeptide(L)'
;MSRTIKTIAIRVASTSALAATAFTMAVVTPASASPLTDGISATARAENGNGACAHGGYDGGPNQTNSCSGGVTAHAWCADFAGWVWSRNGVTGLSSLDDRAASFMDYGKKYGTISSTPHVGDAVVFNYNGSSYADHVALVTGVSGGTVTLTGGNQGNRPGHVSTASTTSWHVGEKPWGANGQTISGYVSPAGSSTPALPNPASLADGTLVKSASGPAVKVMIKGAGLSVAGSDVTPDKYDLGKVVTVDDQAFRSLSSAPPAGTVVHDQAGGVDKYVIIGDAALKIGGADWVAGGYNTRADMGVPTSWLKNAAQRTVATGIVVMDQSGTDPSRYVMVAGSALHISGSEWTADNYDEQTLMGVPAEWLKGAVAKPLEAGTVVMDQSGTDPSRYVMVGGTPVHISASEWTGVGFDKLSLMGVPGEWLGSVLNKQVANGTIVKDASGSSASVYVMAGGVAAPLTNADFVGFGYDQRPIEGAPAEWLNSAVTKAAPANGTMIKSAESATVWQIVGGKKRAMAGSEFGAGKLSFDDVVNVSSAFTAKFPTV
;
A
#
# COMPACT_ATOMS: atom_id res chain seq x y z
N MET A 1 -17.52 -59.32 -10.94
CA MET A 1 -18.41 -59.07 -12.10
C MET A 1 -19.10 -57.73 -11.90
N SER A 2 -19.09 -56.94 -12.96
CA SER A 2 -19.56 -55.56 -13.13
C SER A 2 -20.88 -55.20 -12.43
N ARG A 3 -20.96 -53.98 -11.88
CA ARG A 3 -22.11 -53.08 -12.09
C ARG A 3 -21.73 -51.62 -11.78
N THR A 4 -21.46 -50.90 -12.86
CA THR A 4 -21.34 -49.44 -12.97
C THR A 4 -22.65 -48.76 -12.57
N ILE A 5 -22.59 -47.80 -11.64
CA ILE A 5 -23.69 -46.86 -11.37
C ILE A 5 -23.37 -45.56 -12.13
N LYS A 6 -24.15 -45.28 -13.18
CA LYS A 6 -24.20 -43.97 -13.85
C LYS A 6 -25.29 -43.14 -13.19
N THR A 7 -24.92 -42.06 -12.51
CA THR A 7 -25.87 -41.06 -12.01
C THR A 7 -26.03 -39.98 -13.06
N ILE A 8 -27.22 -39.92 -13.66
CA ILE A 8 -27.65 -38.91 -14.62
C ILE A 8 -28.08 -37.66 -13.84
N ALA A 9 -27.45 -36.53 -14.12
CA ALA A 9 -27.84 -35.22 -13.58
C ALA A 9 -29.12 -34.72 -14.28
N ILE A 10 -30.16 -34.50 -13.49
CA ILE A 10 -31.42 -33.87 -13.92
C ILE A 10 -31.20 -32.36 -13.97
N ARG A 11 -31.30 -31.78 -15.17
CA ARG A 11 -31.39 -30.32 -15.36
C ARG A 11 -32.85 -29.89 -15.14
N VAL A 12 -33.11 -29.13 -14.08
CA VAL A 12 -34.38 -28.41 -13.89
C VAL A 12 -34.20 -27.02 -14.49
N ALA A 13 -34.90 -26.75 -15.59
CA ALA A 13 -35.04 -25.41 -16.14
C ALA A 13 -36.27 -24.76 -15.50
N SER A 14 -36.05 -23.77 -14.64
CA SER A 14 -37.10 -22.97 -14.02
C SER A 14 -37.21 -21.64 -14.76
N THR A 15 -38.16 -21.56 -15.70
CA THR A 15 -38.62 -20.29 -16.26
C THR A 15 -39.61 -19.65 -15.30
N SER A 16 -39.27 -18.50 -14.73
CA SER A 16 -40.20 -17.67 -13.96
C SER A 16 -40.19 -16.25 -14.52
N ALA A 17 -41.23 -15.93 -15.27
CA ALA A 17 -41.55 -14.58 -15.69
C ALA A 17 -42.13 -13.82 -14.48
N LEU A 18 -41.41 -12.82 -13.99
CA LEU A 18 -41.90 -11.89 -12.96
C LEU A 18 -42.26 -10.56 -13.63
N ALA A 19 -43.56 -10.24 -13.57
CA ALA A 19 -44.12 -8.97 -13.95
C ALA A 19 -43.63 -7.86 -13.01
N ALA A 20 -42.92 -6.86 -13.55
CA ALA A 20 -42.49 -5.70 -12.79
C ALA A 20 -43.69 -4.77 -12.55
N THR A 21 -44.21 -4.78 -11.32
CA THR A 21 -45.18 -3.79 -10.84
C THR A 21 -44.38 -2.65 -10.21
N ALA A 22 -44.47 -1.45 -10.78
CA ALA A 22 -43.78 -0.27 -10.27
C ALA A 22 -44.39 0.17 -8.92
N PHE A 23 -43.69 -0.15 -7.82
CA PHE A 23 -43.91 0.47 -6.52
C PHE A 23 -43.08 1.75 -6.45
N THR A 24 -43.74 2.91 -6.48
CA THR A 24 -43.15 4.20 -6.09
C THR A 24 -42.97 4.21 -4.56
N MET A 25 -41.86 3.64 -4.08
CA MET A 25 -41.41 3.95 -2.72
C MET A 25 -40.83 5.36 -2.71
N ALA A 26 -41.52 6.28 -2.03
CA ALA A 26 -40.92 7.53 -1.60
C ALA A 26 -39.75 7.20 -0.67
N VAL A 27 -38.54 7.24 -1.21
CA VAL A 27 -37.31 7.18 -0.41
C VAL A 27 -37.29 8.47 0.41
N VAL A 28 -37.61 8.36 1.70
CA VAL A 28 -37.27 9.41 2.65
C VAL A 28 -35.75 9.45 2.67
N THR A 29 -35.18 10.45 2.01
CA THR A 29 -33.75 10.72 2.11
C THR A 29 -33.42 10.95 3.59
N PRO A 30 -32.43 10.25 4.18
CA PRO A 30 -31.94 10.66 5.48
C PRO A 30 -31.49 12.12 5.38
N ALA A 31 -31.93 12.95 6.32
CA ALA A 31 -31.53 14.34 6.42
C ALA A 31 -30.01 14.43 6.32
N SER A 32 -29.51 15.10 5.28
CA SER A 32 -28.07 15.27 5.07
C SER A 32 -27.51 16.07 6.25
N ALA A 33 -26.56 15.47 6.98
CA ALA A 33 -25.78 16.17 7.98
C ALA A 33 -25.03 17.33 7.31
N SER A 34 -24.93 18.47 8.00
CA SER A 34 -24.21 19.63 7.49
C SER A 34 -22.70 19.38 7.57
N PRO A 35 -21.88 19.83 6.59
CA PRO A 35 -20.42 19.76 6.68
C PRO A 35 -19.86 20.33 7.99
N LEU A 36 -20.56 21.30 8.60
CA LEU A 36 -20.24 21.85 9.92
C LEU A 36 -20.31 20.80 11.04
N THR A 37 -21.39 20.02 11.08
CA THR A 37 -21.66 19.07 12.15
C THR A 37 -20.74 17.84 12.07
N ASP A 38 -20.41 17.41 10.85
CA ASP A 38 -19.47 16.32 10.62
C ASP A 38 -18.04 16.73 10.99
N GLY A 39 -17.62 17.95 10.64
CA GLY A 39 -16.33 18.51 11.04
C GLY A 39 -16.17 18.62 12.56
N ILE A 40 -17.20 19.09 13.27
CA ILE A 40 -17.20 19.17 14.75
C ILE A 40 -17.01 17.77 15.36
N SER A 41 -17.74 16.77 14.86
CA SER A 41 -17.62 15.39 15.34
C SER A 41 -16.22 14.81 15.12
N ALA A 42 -15.69 14.96 13.91
CA ALA A 42 -14.36 14.45 13.55
C ALA A 42 -13.26 15.13 14.38
N THR A 43 -13.32 16.45 14.51
CA THR A 43 -12.36 17.24 15.30
C THR A 43 -12.36 16.83 16.77
N ALA A 44 -13.54 16.69 17.38
CA ALA A 44 -13.63 16.29 18.79
C ALA A 44 -13.08 14.87 19.02
N ARG A 45 -13.45 13.91 18.16
CA ARG A 45 -13.03 12.50 18.31
C ARG A 45 -11.52 12.31 18.08
N ALA A 46 -10.90 13.15 17.24
CA ALA A 46 -9.46 13.10 16.99
C ALA A 46 -8.61 13.44 18.23
N GLU A 47 -9.20 14.10 19.22
CA GLU A 47 -8.51 14.52 20.44
C GLU A 47 -8.59 13.47 21.57
N ASN A 48 -9.25 12.32 21.37
CA ASN A 48 -9.40 11.30 22.41
C ASN A 48 -8.05 10.89 23.02
N GLY A 49 -8.00 10.89 24.36
CA GLY A 49 -6.80 10.59 25.14
C GLY A 49 -5.94 11.81 25.46
N ASN A 50 -6.15 12.95 24.79
CA ASN A 50 -5.35 14.15 25.03
C ASN A 50 -5.74 14.85 26.35
N GLY A 51 -4.74 15.43 27.00
CA GLY A 51 -4.91 16.24 28.21
C GLY A 51 -4.98 17.74 27.94
N ALA A 52 -5.20 18.53 28.98
CA ALA A 52 -5.43 19.99 28.90
C ALA A 52 -4.34 20.82 28.21
N CYS A 53 -3.13 20.29 28.02
CA CYS A 53 -1.99 21.00 27.41
C CYS A 53 -1.63 20.50 26.01
N ALA A 54 -2.44 19.62 25.42
CA ALA A 54 -2.26 19.24 24.03
C ALA A 54 -2.34 20.47 23.12
N HIS A 55 -1.44 20.54 22.13
CA HIS A 55 -1.32 21.67 21.19
C HIS A 55 -1.05 23.04 21.84
N GLY A 56 -0.52 23.07 23.06
CA GLY A 56 -0.35 24.30 23.83
C GLY A 56 -1.58 24.72 24.62
N GLY A 57 -2.63 23.89 24.62
CA GLY A 57 -3.91 24.08 25.30
C GLY A 57 -5.06 24.43 24.34
N TYR A 58 -6.27 24.33 24.86
CA TYR A 58 -7.53 24.57 24.17
C TYR A 58 -8.07 25.95 24.56
N ASP A 59 -8.58 26.69 23.58
CA ASP A 59 -9.42 27.89 23.72
C ASP A 59 -10.25 28.07 22.44
N GLY A 60 -11.46 28.60 22.56
CA GLY A 60 -12.41 28.70 21.45
C GLY A 60 -12.82 30.12 21.06
N GLY A 61 -12.98 30.99 22.04
CA GLY A 61 -13.49 32.35 21.87
C GLY A 61 -12.67 33.38 22.64
N PRO A 62 -12.87 34.68 22.35
CA PRO A 62 -12.09 35.77 22.95
C PRO A 62 -12.24 35.90 24.48
N ASN A 63 -13.25 35.26 25.08
CA ASN A 63 -13.46 35.26 26.53
C ASN A 63 -13.15 33.90 27.18
N GLN A 64 -12.63 32.94 26.41
CA GLN A 64 -12.10 31.69 26.95
C GLN A 64 -10.62 31.85 27.23
N THR A 65 -10.20 31.48 28.44
CA THR A 65 -8.80 31.42 28.82
C THR A 65 -8.26 30.04 28.48
N ASN A 66 -6.99 29.98 28.09
CA ASN A 66 -6.39 28.75 27.61
C ASN A 66 -6.40 27.66 28.71
N SER A 67 -6.77 26.44 28.34
CA SER A 67 -6.82 25.30 29.28
C SER A 67 -5.47 24.91 29.89
N CYS A 68 -4.37 25.42 29.32
CA CYS A 68 -3.00 25.20 29.76
C CYS A 68 -2.32 26.51 30.15
N SER A 69 -1.60 26.50 31.28
CA SER A 69 -0.72 27.59 31.68
C SER A 69 0.55 27.02 32.30
N GLY A 70 1.72 27.44 31.80
CA GLY A 70 3.01 26.92 32.28
C GLY A 70 3.21 25.41 32.10
N GLY A 71 2.52 24.79 31.13
CA GLY A 71 2.61 23.35 30.86
C GLY A 71 1.75 22.47 31.77
N VAL A 72 0.88 23.06 32.60
CA VAL A 72 -0.07 22.34 33.45
C VAL A 72 -1.50 22.81 33.20
N THR A 73 -2.48 21.99 33.57
CA THR A 73 -3.90 22.32 33.52
C THR A 73 -4.17 23.61 34.32
N ALA A 74 -4.67 24.65 33.64
CA ALA A 74 -4.91 25.94 34.24
C ALA A 74 -6.16 25.93 35.14
N HIS A 75 -7.24 25.33 34.66
CA HIS A 75 -8.54 25.25 35.34
C HIS A 75 -9.39 24.10 34.77
N ALA A 76 -10.67 24.00 35.14
CA ALA A 76 -11.58 23.00 34.58
C ALA A 76 -11.91 23.37 33.11
N TRP A 77 -11.49 22.52 32.17
CA TRP A 77 -11.33 22.90 30.76
C TRP A 77 -12.33 22.27 29.79
N CYS A 78 -13.47 21.78 30.31
CA CYS A 78 -14.50 21.18 29.46
C CYS A 78 -15.11 22.18 28.45
N ALA A 79 -15.28 23.44 28.88
CA ALA A 79 -15.77 24.52 28.04
C ALA A 79 -14.74 24.95 27.01
N ASP A 80 -13.46 25.05 27.39
CA ASP A 80 -12.38 25.44 26.48
C ASP A 80 -12.23 24.43 25.34
N PHE A 81 -12.29 23.13 25.65
CA PHE A 81 -12.27 22.08 24.65
C PHE A 81 -13.46 22.18 23.69
N ALA A 82 -14.69 22.26 24.21
CA ALA A 82 -15.88 22.34 23.37
C ALA A 82 -15.88 23.61 22.49
N GLY A 83 -15.42 24.74 23.06
CA GLY A 83 -15.27 26.00 22.36
C GLY A 83 -14.19 25.93 21.27
N TRP A 84 -13.04 25.34 21.59
CA TRP A 84 -11.94 25.13 20.63
C TRP A 84 -12.41 24.30 19.43
N VAL A 85 -13.13 23.21 19.66
CA VAL A 85 -13.70 22.39 18.57
C VAL A 85 -14.65 23.22 17.71
N TRP A 86 -15.58 23.97 18.33
CA TRP A 86 -16.50 24.86 17.60
C TRP A 86 -15.75 25.94 16.81
N SER A 87 -14.68 26.51 17.37
CA SER A 87 -13.82 27.50 16.71
C SER A 87 -13.11 26.95 15.48
N ARG A 88 -12.54 25.75 15.59
CA ARG A 88 -11.86 25.07 14.47
C ARG A 88 -12.78 24.73 13.31
N ASN A 89 -14.08 24.62 13.59
CA ASN A 89 -15.11 24.33 12.60
C ASN A 89 -15.89 25.59 12.16
N GLY A 90 -15.46 26.77 12.62
CA GLY A 90 -15.98 28.07 12.19
C GLY A 90 -17.41 28.37 12.62
N VAL A 91 -17.83 27.83 13.76
CA VAL A 91 -19.07 28.21 14.44
C VAL A 91 -19.05 29.70 14.74
N THR A 92 -20.14 30.42 14.45
CA THR A 92 -20.21 31.86 14.73
C THR A 92 -20.63 32.14 16.18
N GLY A 93 -20.41 33.37 16.66
CA GLY A 93 -20.94 33.80 17.96
C GLY A 93 -20.14 33.35 19.19
N LEU A 94 -18.90 32.87 18.99
CA LEU A 94 -18.00 32.36 20.03
C LEU A 94 -17.64 33.41 21.09
N SER A 95 -17.86 34.71 20.82
CA SER A 95 -17.76 35.77 21.83
C SER A 95 -18.80 35.66 22.96
N SER A 96 -19.74 34.72 22.85
CA SER A 96 -20.72 34.41 23.91
C SER A 96 -20.27 33.25 24.79
N LEU A 97 -19.15 32.59 24.44
CA LEU A 97 -18.54 31.51 25.22
C LEU A 97 -17.46 32.08 26.14
N ASP A 98 -17.34 31.49 27.31
CA ASP A 98 -16.27 31.70 28.30
C ASP A 98 -15.90 30.36 28.96
N ASP A 99 -15.07 30.38 30.00
CA ASP A 99 -14.55 29.17 30.68
C ASP A 99 -15.64 28.35 31.37
N ARG A 100 -16.87 28.88 31.49
CA ARG A 100 -17.98 28.22 32.17
C ARG A 100 -18.75 27.36 31.18
N ALA A 101 -19.03 26.10 31.54
CA ALA A 101 -19.96 25.25 30.78
C ALA A 101 -21.35 25.91 30.55
N ALA A 102 -21.77 26.77 31.49
CA ALA A 102 -23.01 27.54 31.39
C ALA A 102 -23.05 28.49 30.19
N SER A 103 -21.90 28.96 29.69
CA SER A 103 -21.85 29.90 28.56
C SER A 103 -22.43 29.30 27.28
N PHE A 104 -22.46 27.97 27.16
CA PHE A 104 -23.13 27.30 26.04
C PHE A 104 -24.65 27.44 26.13
N MET A 105 -25.25 27.44 27.33
CA MET A 105 -26.68 27.77 27.49
C MET A 105 -26.94 29.25 27.19
N ASP A 106 -26.04 30.15 27.57
CA ASP A 106 -26.16 31.57 27.25
C ASP A 106 -26.06 31.82 25.73
N TYR A 107 -25.14 31.12 25.06
CA TYR A 107 -25.06 31.06 23.60
C TYR A 107 -26.38 30.58 23.00
N GLY A 108 -26.90 29.45 23.49
CA GLY A 108 -28.16 28.88 23.01
C GLY A 108 -29.36 29.81 23.19
N LYS A 109 -29.46 30.50 24.32
CA LYS A 109 -30.51 31.52 24.55
C LYS A 109 -30.39 32.68 23.59
N LYS A 110 -29.16 33.18 23.37
CA LYS A 110 -28.88 34.32 22.49
C LYS A 110 -29.22 34.02 21.02
N TYR A 111 -28.90 32.81 20.56
CA TYR A 111 -29.09 32.41 19.15
C TYR A 111 -30.37 31.58 18.91
N GLY A 112 -31.15 31.28 19.95
CA GLY A 112 -32.37 30.49 19.84
C GLY A 112 -32.12 29.03 19.45
N THR A 113 -30.98 28.46 19.84
CA THR A 113 -30.52 27.12 19.41
C THR A 113 -30.60 26.05 20.51
N ILE A 114 -31.31 26.32 21.60
CA ILE A 114 -31.55 25.33 22.65
C ILE A 114 -32.59 24.32 22.19
N SER A 115 -32.28 23.04 22.35
CA SER A 115 -33.10 21.90 22.00
C SER A 115 -33.15 20.87 23.13
N SER A 116 -34.23 20.11 23.20
CA SER A 116 -34.32 18.90 24.02
C SER A 116 -33.88 17.63 23.27
N THR A 117 -33.66 17.75 21.96
CA THR A 117 -33.27 16.66 21.06
C THR A 117 -31.85 16.85 20.58
N PRO A 118 -30.97 15.85 20.73
CA PRO A 118 -29.57 15.92 20.32
C PRO A 118 -29.42 15.81 18.81
N HIS A 119 -28.54 16.63 18.24
CA HIS A 119 -28.01 16.51 16.90
C HIS A 119 -26.48 16.44 16.95
N VAL A 120 -25.87 15.78 15.97
CA VAL A 120 -24.41 15.81 15.82
C VAL A 120 -23.94 17.26 15.71
N GLY A 121 -22.91 17.63 16.46
CA GLY A 121 -22.37 18.98 16.54
C GLY A 121 -22.87 19.81 17.74
N ASP A 122 -23.97 19.39 18.38
CA ASP A 122 -24.52 20.09 19.55
C ASP A 122 -23.56 20.04 20.74
N ALA A 123 -23.58 21.09 21.56
CA ALA A 123 -23.05 21.03 22.91
C ALA A 123 -24.13 20.50 23.87
N VAL A 124 -23.81 19.45 24.62
CA VAL A 124 -24.66 18.95 25.71
C VAL A 124 -24.21 19.56 27.03
N VAL A 125 -25.14 20.18 27.75
CA VAL A 125 -24.85 20.88 29.02
C VAL A 125 -25.45 20.13 30.19
N PHE A 126 -24.67 19.96 31.26
CA PHE A 126 -25.04 19.15 32.42
C PHE A 126 -25.22 19.97 33.70
N ASN A 127 -26.23 19.62 34.50
CA ASN A 127 -26.57 20.23 35.79
C ASN A 127 -26.63 21.77 35.75
N TYR A 128 -27.22 22.32 34.70
CA TYR A 128 -27.42 23.76 34.56
C TYR A 128 -28.46 24.25 35.57
N ASN A 129 -28.10 25.26 36.35
CA ASN A 129 -28.98 25.80 37.40
C ASN A 129 -30.01 26.83 36.91
N GLY A 130 -30.14 27.01 35.59
CA GLY A 130 -31.00 28.01 34.97
C GLY A 130 -30.38 29.40 34.82
N SER A 131 -29.19 29.64 35.36
CA SER A 131 -28.53 30.95 35.37
C SER A 131 -27.05 30.86 34.98
N SER A 132 -26.10 31.04 35.91
CA SER A 132 -24.69 31.26 35.60
C SER A 132 -23.80 30.03 35.74
N TYR A 133 -24.36 28.87 36.06
CA TYR A 133 -23.59 27.68 36.42
C TYR A 133 -24.14 26.39 35.80
N ALA A 134 -23.22 25.57 35.27
CA ALA A 134 -23.40 24.20 34.84
C ALA A 134 -22.14 23.42 35.25
N ASP A 135 -22.28 22.13 35.58
CA ASP A 135 -21.14 21.32 36.03
C ASP A 135 -20.22 20.93 34.86
N HIS A 136 -20.78 20.72 33.67
CA HIS A 136 -20.03 20.18 32.55
C HIS A 136 -20.67 20.49 31.19
N VAL A 137 -19.83 20.47 30.15
CA VAL A 137 -20.25 20.51 28.75
C VAL A 137 -19.43 19.49 27.95
N ALA A 138 -20.09 18.80 27.03
CA ALA A 138 -19.46 17.91 26.04
C ALA A 138 -20.10 18.14 24.67
N LEU A 139 -19.59 17.49 23.62
CA LEU A 139 -20.10 17.58 22.26
C LEU A 139 -20.80 16.30 21.84
N VAL A 140 -21.95 16.42 21.19
CA VAL A 140 -22.63 15.32 20.52
C VAL A 140 -21.86 14.99 19.24
N THR A 141 -21.25 13.82 19.20
CA THR A 141 -20.41 13.36 18.09
C THR A 141 -21.02 12.17 17.34
N GLY A 142 -22.23 11.74 17.72
CA GLY A 142 -22.97 10.71 17.03
C GLY A 142 -24.39 10.59 17.57
N VAL A 143 -25.35 10.38 16.68
CA VAL A 143 -26.73 10.04 17.02
C VAL A 143 -27.15 8.93 16.07
N SER A 144 -27.41 7.72 16.59
CA SER A 144 -27.80 6.57 15.78
C SER A 144 -28.59 5.56 16.60
N GLY A 145 -29.70 5.06 16.06
CA GLY A 145 -30.46 3.94 16.65
C GLY A 145 -30.90 4.17 18.10
N GLY A 146 -31.25 5.41 18.48
CA GLY A 146 -31.62 5.76 19.87
C GLY A 146 -30.44 5.86 20.85
N THR A 147 -29.21 5.79 20.34
CA THR A 147 -27.97 5.99 21.10
C THR A 147 -27.33 7.32 20.71
N VAL A 148 -26.81 8.03 21.70
CA VAL A 148 -26.08 9.29 21.54
C VAL A 148 -24.65 9.10 22.00
N THR A 149 -23.69 9.51 21.17
CA THR A 149 -22.26 9.49 21.47
C THR A 149 -21.76 10.88 21.81
N LEU A 150 -21.13 11.02 22.97
CA LEU A 150 -20.64 12.28 23.51
C LEU A 150 -19.11 12.25 23.60
N THR A 151 -18.46 13.34 23.19
CA THR A 151 -17.02 13.54 23.36
C THR A 151 -16.78 14.85 24.07
N GLY A 152 -16.03 14.84 25.18
CA GLY A 152 -15.82 16.01 26.02
C GLY A 152 -14.42 16.05 26.62
N GLY A 153 -13.93 17.25 26.92
CA GLY A 153 -12.66 17.48 27.61
C GLY A 153 -12.83 17.44 29.12
N ASN A 154 -11.73 17.34 29.85
CA ASN A 154 -11.71 17.27 31.32
C ASN A 154 -12.56 16.13 31.90
N GLN A 155 -12.61 14.99 31.21
CA GLN A 155 -13.32 13.81 31.68
C GLN A 155 -12.43 12.89 32.51
N GLY A 156 -13.05 12.14 33.43
CA GLY A 156 -12.38 11.17 34.30
C GLY A 156 -11.62 11.82 35.47
N ASN A 157 -10.63 11.09 36.00
CA ASN A 157 -9.84 11.52 37.14
C ASN A 157 -8.83 12.62 36.75
N ARG A 158 -8.53 13.51 37.70
CA ARG A 158 -7.53 14.59 37.54
C ARG A 158 -6.18 14.00 37.07
N PRO A 159 -5.52 14.55 36.03
CA PRO A 159 -5.74 15.86 35.38
C PRO A 159 -6.86 15.95 34.33
N GLY A 160 -7.66 14.90 34.15
CA GLY A 160 -8.70 14.82 33.13
C GLY A 160 -8.13 14.64 31.73
N HIS A 161 -8.92 14.07 30.82
CA HIS A 161 -8.57 13.93 29.40
C HIS A 161 -9.80 14.06 28.52
N VAL A 162 -9.61 14.16 27.21
CA VAL A 162 -10.69 14.03 26.24
C VAL A 162 -11.07 12.55 26.14
N SER A 163 -12.35 12.24 26.27
CA SER A 163 -12.85 10.88 26.08
C SER A 163 -14.20 10.85 25.37
N THR A 164 -14.54 9.70 24.77
CA THR A 164 -15.81 9.47 24.09
C THR A 164 -16.59 8.36 24.79
N ALA A 165 -17.89 8.57 25.01
CA ALA A 165 -18.78 7.55 25.55
C ALA A 165 -20.17 7.62 24.89
N SER A 166 -20.88 6.50 24.84
CA SER A 166 -22.23 6.40 24.24
C SER A 166 -23.27 6.04 25.29
N THR A 167 -24.47 6.61 25.17
CA THR A 167 -25.60 6.41 26.10
C THR A 167 -26.91 6.25 25.35
N THR A 168 -27.83 5.45 25.91
CA THR A 168 -29.25 5.41 25.51
C THR A 168 -30.13 6.29 26.40
N SER A 169 -29.60 6.76 27.53
CA SER A 169 -30.23 7.76 28.40
C SER A 169 -29.74 9.14 27.98
N TRP A 170 -30.42 9.76 27.03
CA TRP A 170 -30.04 11.04 26.42
C TRP A 170 -31.13 12.11 26.52
N HIS A 171 -32.31 11.83 27.08
CA HIS A 171 -33.35 12.84 27.20
C HIS A 171 -32.94 13.91 28.23
N VAL A 172 -33.39 15.14 28.03
CA VAL A 172 -33.25 16.20 29.04
C VAL A 172 -33.94 15.74 30.34
N GLY A 173 -33.22 15.87 31.46
CA GLY A 173 -33.63 15.36 32.77
C GLY A 173 -33.08 13.97 33.12
N GLU A 174 -32.49 13.25 32.17
CA GLU A 174 -31.85 11.95 32.43
C GLU A 174 -30.37 12.10 32.84
N LYS A 175 -29.85 11.03 33.47
CA LYS A 175 -28.45 10.91 33.89
C LYS A 175 -27.75 9.79 33.10
N PRO A 176 -26.97 10.12 32.05
CA PRO A 176 -26.33 9.13 31.17
C PRO A 176 -25.46 8.09 31.89
N TRP A 177 -24.81 8.49 32.99
CA TRP A 177 -23.79 7.69 33.68
C TRP A 177 -24.24 7.20 35.06
N GLY A 178 -25.54 6.94 35.20
CA GLY A 178 -26.15 6.34 36.39
C GLY A 178 -26.64 7.36 37.43
N ALA A 179 -27.17 6.86 38.55
CA ALA A 179 -27.90 7.67 39.55
C ALA A 179 -27.06 8.81 40.18
N ASN A 180 -25.75 8.61 40.29
CA ASN A 180 -24.79 9.60 40.80
C ASN A 180 -24.16 10.46 39.69
N GLY A 181 -24.58 10.25 38.43
CA GLY A 181 -24.13 11.02 37.28
C GLY A 181 -24.80 12.39 37.19
N GLN A 182 -24.34 13.17 36.22
CA GLN A 182 -24.85 14.51 35.95
C GLN A 182 -26.11 14.45 35.08
N THR A 183 -27.05 15.35 35.33
CA THR A 183 -28.32 15.44 34.62
C THR A 183 -28.17 16.28 33.37
N ILE A 184 -28.62 15.77 32.22
CA ILE A 184 -28.67 16.54 30.97
C ILE A 184 -29.67 17.68 31.14
N SER A 185 -29.21 18.91 30.94
CA SER A 185 -30.04 20.11 31.07
C SER A 185 -30.52 20.66 29.74
N GLY A 186 -29.83 20.32 28.65
CA GLY A 186 -30.21 20.74 27.31
C GLY A 186 -29.09 20.47 26.29
N TYR A 187 -29.47 20.55 25.02
CA TYR A 187 -28.58 20.54 23.88
C TYR A 187 -28.58 21.92 23.22
N VAL A 188 -27.41 22.38 22.78
CA VAL A 188 -27.24 23.67 22.15
C VAL A 188 -26.60 23.49 20.79
N SER A 189 -27.35 23.77 19.73
CA SER A 189 -26.82 23.70 18.38
C SER A 189 -25.94 24.93 18.06
N PRO A 190 -24.86 24.77 17.28
CA PRO A 190 -24.06 25.89 16.81
C PRO A 190 -24.88 26.78 15.85
N ALA A 191 -24.84 28.10 16.06
CA ALA A 191 -25.48 29.08 15.21
C ALA A 191 -24.62 29.36 13.97
N GLY A 192 -24.98 28.74 12.84
CA GLY A 192 -24.37 28.98 11.52
C GLY A 192 -22.86 28.70 11.44
N SER A 193 -22.33 28.75 10.21
CA SER A 193 -20.89 28.71 9.95
C SER A 193 -20.47 30.00 9.24
N SER A 194 -19.33 30.57 9.64
CA SER A 194 -18.64 31.62 8.88
C SER A 194 -17.47 31.08 8.06
N THR A 195 -17.30 29.75 7.99
CA THR A 195 -16.30 29.12 7.14
C THR A 195 -16.76 29.24 5.69
N PRO A 196 -15.98 29.88 4.80
CA PRO A 196 -16.21 29.73 3.36
C PRO A 196 -16.24 28.24 3.04
N ALA A 197 -17.25 27.77 2.31
CA ALA A 197 -17.26 26.38 1.84
C ALA A 197 -15.97 26.13 1.04
N LEU A 198 -15.05 25.34 1.60
CA LEU A 198 -13.81 25.00 0.91
C LEU A 198 -14.15 24.08 -0.27
N PRO A 199 -13.53 24.29 -1.43
CA PRO A 199 -13.84 23.48 -2.60
C PRO A 199 -13.43 22.02 -2.37
N ASN A 200 -14.21 21.09 -2.90
CA ASN A 200 -13.83 19.68 -2.94
C ASN A 200 -12.62 19.55 -3.90
N PRO A 201 -11.48 18.97 -3.47
CA PRO A 201 -10.33 18.76 -4.32
C PRO A 201 -10.67 18.05 -5.65
N ALA A 202 -11.60 17.09 -5.62
CA ALA A 202 -12.00 16.33 -6.80
C ALA A 202 -12.73 17.17 -7.87
N SER A 203 -13.27 18.34 -7.51
CA SER A 203 -13.89 19.26 -8.46
C SER A 203 -12.94 20.33 -9.01
N LEU A 204 -11.68 20.35 -8.56
CA LEU A 204 -10.69 21.32 -9.01
C LEU A 204 -10.10 20.89 -10.36
N ALA A 205 -9.75 21.88 -11.18
CA ALA A 205 -9.10 21.64 -12.45
C ALA A 205 -7.69 21.08 -12.28
N ASP A 206 -7.24 20.29 -13.25
CA ASP A 206 -5.86 19.82 -13.33
C ASP A 206 -4.88 21.00 -13.33
N GLY A 207 -3.75 20.87 -12.64
CA GLY A 207 -2.76 21.93 -12.42
C GLY A 207 -3.05 22.85 -11.23
N THR A 208 -4.22 22.72 -10.58
CA THR A 208 -4.54 23.52 -9.38
C THR A 208 -3.64 23.11 -8.23
N LEU A 209 -2.96 24.08 -7.61
CA LEU A 209 -2.24 23.87 -6.36
C LEU A 209 -3.20 23.90 -5.19
N VAL A 210 -3.14 22.89 -4.32
CA VAL A 210 -3.97 22.77 -3.13
C VAL A 210 -3.12 22.62 -1.87
N LYS A 211 -3.64 23.13 -0.76
CA LYS A 211 -3.09 22.90 0.58
C LYS A 211 -4.18 22.65 1.59
N SER A 212 -3.82 21.99 2.67
CA SER A 212 -4.67 21.87 3.86
C SER A 212 -4.56 23.16 4.69
N ALA A 213 -5.57 23.48 5.49
CA ALA A 213 -5.53 24.66 6.36
C ALA A 213 -4.54 24.48 7.52
N SER A 214 -4.33 23.24 7.97
CA SER A 214 -3.46 22.89 9.10
C SER A 214 -2.00 22.60 8.75
N GLY A 215 -1.62 22.56 7.46
CA GLY A 215 -0.33 22.03 7.03
C GLY A 215 0.40 22.89 5.99
N PRO A 216 1.75 22.84 5.94
CA PRO A 216 2.53 23.55 4.94
C PRO A 216 2.62 22.80 3.60
N ALA A 217 2.12 21.56 3.52
CA ALA A 217 2.24 20.72 2.34
C ALA A 217 1.35 21.24 1.19
N VAL A 218 1.92 21.27 -0.01
CA VAL A 218 1.22 21.64 -1.25
C VAL A 218 1.17 20.42 -2.17
N LYS A 219 0.02 20.21 -2.80
CA LYS A 219 -0.17 19.20 -3.85
C LYS A 219 -0.65 19.89 -5.13
N VAL A 220 -0.27 19.35 -6.29
CA VAL A 220 -0.88 19.72 -7.58
C VAL A 220 -1.93 18.68 -7.95
N MET A 221 -3.09 19.15 -8.39
CA MET A 221 -4.19 18.28 -8.82
C MET A 221 -3.94 17.75 -10.24
N ILE A 222 -4.01 16.42 -10.43
CA ILE A 222 -3.88 15.77 -11.74
C ILE A 222 -4.89 14.62 -11.80
N LYS A 223 -5.94 14.75 -12.62
CA LYS A 223 -7.02 13.78 -12.81
C LYS A 223 -7.65 13.33 -11.48
N GLY A 224 -7.84 14.28 -10.56
CA GLY A 224 -8.38 14.04 -9.22
C GLY A 224 -7.37 13.51 -8.19
N ALA A 225 -6.14 13.17 -8.59
CA ALA A 225 -5.05 12.85 -7.68
C ALA A 225 -4.32 14.12 -7.20
N GLY A 226 -3.70 14.06 -6.02
CA GLY A 226 -2.93 15.17 -5.45
C GLY A 226 -1.45 14.81 -5.33
N LEU A 227 -0.65 15.25 -6.30
CA LEU A 227 0.78 14.93 -6.36
C LEU A 227 1.55 15.95 -5.51
N SER A 228 2.40 15.46 -4.62
CA SER A 228 3.15 16.34 -3.72
C SER A 228 4.12 17.22 -4.50
N VAL A 229 4.12 18.53 -4.21
CA VAL A 229 5.06 19.50 -4.76
C VAL A 229 6.16 19.73 -3.73
N ALA A 230 7.38 19.29 -4.03
CA ALA A 230 8.51 19.55 -3.16
C ALA A 230 8.99 21.00 -3.32
N GLY A 231 9.66 21.55 -2.30
CA GLY A 231 10.27 22.88 -2.40
C GLY A 231 11.26 23.00 -3.57
N SER A 232 11.92 21.89 -3.93
CA SER A 232 12.82 21.79 -5.09
C SER A 232 12.11 21.95 -6.44
N ASP A 233 10.80 21.70 -6.50
CA ASP A 233 10.01 21.71 -7.73
C ASP A 233 9.48 23.12 -8.04
N VAL A 234 9.30 23.98 -7.03
CA VAL A 234 8.58 25.25 -7.16
C VAL A 234 9.13 26.16 -8.26
N THR A 235 10.45 26.38 -8.26
CA THR A 235 11.09 27.27 -9.26
C THR A 235 11.27 26.60 -10.63
N PRO A 236 11.82 25.37 -10.72
CA PRO A 236 11.97 24.69 -12.01
C PRO A 236 10.64 24.47 -12.74
N ASP A 237 9.59 24.09 -12.01
CA ASP A 237 8.29 23.69 -12.56
C ASP A 237 7.34 24.88 -12.70
N LYS A 238 7.79 26.07 -12.24
CA LYS A 238 7.07 27.35 -12.30
C LYS A 238 5.75 27.33 -11.54
N TYR A 239 5.71 26.65 -10.39
CA TYR A 239 4.55 26.66 -9.51
C TYR A 239 4.41 28.01 -8.79
N ASP A 240 3.26 28.66 -8.97
CA ASP A 240 2.93 29.94 -8.33
C ASP A 240 2.28 29.68 -6.96
N LEU A 241 3.08 29.71 -5.90
CA LEU A 241 2.60 29.51 -4.52
C LEU A 241 1.66 30.63 -4.04
N GLY A 242 1.50 31.73 -4.79
CA GLY A 242 0.49 32.75 -4.52
C GLY A 242 -0.92 32.34 -4.92
N LYS A 243 -1.09 31.26 -5.69
CA LYS A 243 -2.38 30.77 -6.22
C LYS A 243 -2.84 29.44 -5.62
N VAL A 244 -2.37 29.12 -4.42
CA VAL A 244 -2.74 27.86 -3.75
C VAL A 244 -4.15 27.95 -3.19
N VAL A 245 -5.00 27.00 -3.56
CA VAL A 245 -6.36 26.84 -3.05
C VAL A 245 -6.32 26.08 -1.73
N THR A 246 -6.89 26.64 -0.68
CA THR A 246 -7.09 25.90 0.57
C THR A 246 -8.28 24.95 0.41
N VAL A 247 -8.10 23.69 0.79
CA VAL A 247 -9.13 22.64 0.79
C VAL A 247 -9.26 22.04 2.18
N ASP A 248 -10.31 21.26 2.41
CA ASP A 248 -10.50 20.53 3.65
C ASP A 248 -9.31 19.58 3.96
N ASP A 249 -8.97 19.47 5.25
CA ASP A 249 -7.80 18.71 5.70
C ASP A 249 -7.95 17.20 5.46
N GLN A 250 -9.14 16.64 5.70
CA GLN A 250 -9.39 15.23 5.46
C GLN A 250 -9.38 14.95 3.96
N ALA A 251 -10.05 15.79 3.17
CA ALA A 251 -10.08 15.69 1.72
C ALA A 251 -8.65 15.76 1.12
N PHE A 252 -7.80 16.66 1.62
CA PHE A 252 -6.40 16.77 1.22
C PHE A 252 -5.59 15.49 1.52
N ARG A 253 -5.79 14.90 2.70
CA ARG A 253 -5.09 13.67 3.13
C ARG A 253 -5.57 12.44 2.36
N SER A 254 -6.84 12.39 1.95
CA SER A 254 -7.41 11.28 1.17
C SER A 254 -7.06 11.31 -0.32
N LEU A 255 -6.45 12.38 -0.84
CA LEU A 255 -6.03 12.44 -2.24
C LEU A 255 -5.04 11.33 -2.58
N SER A 256 -5.34 10.58 -3.64
CA SER A 256 -4.39 9.63 -4.24
C SER A 256 -3.06 10.31 -4.54
N SER A 257 -1.95 9.63 -4.26
CA SER A 257 -0.60 10.11 -4.52
C SER A 257 -0.13 9.84 -5.96
N ALA A 258 -0.96 9.18 -6.77
CA ALA A 258 -0.70 8.92 -8.19
C ALA A 258 -1.95 9.18 -9.04
N PRO A 259 -1.81 9.72 -10.26
CA PRO A 259 -2.90 9.81 -11.22
C PRO A 259 -3.51 8.43 -11.54
N PRO A 260 -4.74 8.38 -12.07
CA PRO A 260 -5.34 7.13 -12.55
C PRO A 260 -4.45 6.43 -13.60
N ALA A 261 -4.48 5.10 -13.61
CA ALA A 261 -3.76 4.30 -14.58
C ALA A 261 -4.13 4.70 -16.03
N GLY A 262 -3.15 4.71 -16.93
CA GLY A 262 -3.29 5.14 -18.31
C GLY A 262 -3.12 6.65 -18.54
N THR A 263 -3.01 7.46 -17.47
CA THR A 263 -2.68 8.90 -17.58
C THR A 263 -1.29 9.08 -18.19
N VAL A 264 -1.17 9.95 -19.18
CA VAL A 264 0.11 10.33 -19.80
C VAL A 264 0.64 11.57 -19.11
N VAL A 265 1.90 11.52 -18.69
CA VAL A 265 2.56 12.60 -17.96
C VAL A 265 3.94 12.94 -18.51
N HIS A 266 4.39 14.15 -18.21
CA HIS A 266 5.77 14.61 -18.45
C HIS A 266 6.28 15.46 -17.28
N ASP A 267 7.59 15.69 -17.27
CA ASP A 267 8.20 16.59 -16.29
C ASP A 267 7.73 18.03 -16.51
N GLN A 268 7.07 18.62 -15.52
CA GLN A 268 6.56 20.00 -15.58
C GLN A 268 7.69 21.03 -15.79
N ALA A 269 8.92 20.77 -15.31
CA ALA A 269 10.09 21.61 -15.59
C ALA A 269 10.45 21.65 -17.10
N GLY A 270 9.89 20.72 -17.88
CA GLY A 270 10.23 20.47 -19.26
C GLY A 270 11.06 19.19 -19.41
N GLY A 271 11.00 18.61 -20.60
CA GLY A 271 11.67 17.36 -20.93
C GLY A 271 11.08 16.74 -22.19
N VAL A 272 11.86 15.90 -22.87
CA VAL A 272 11.39 15.19 -24.07
C VAL A 272 10.69 13.87 -23.73
N ASP A 273 10.98 13.31 -22.55
CA ASP A 273 10.45 12.03 -22.13
C ASP A 273 8.99 12.15 -21.67
N LYS A 274 8.19 11.16 -22.09
CA LYS A 274 6.78 10.99 -21.71
C LYS A 274 6.61 9.65 -21.00
N TYR A 275 5.65 9.60 -20.09
CA TYR A 275 5.39 8.42 -19.27
C TYR A 275 3.91 8.11 -19.22
N VAL A 276 3.56 6.83 -19.07
CA VAL A 276 2.21 6.40 -18.72
C VAL A 276 2.19 5.89 -17.28
N ILE A 277 1.16 6.25 -16.53
CA ILE A 277 1.00 5.81 -15.13
C ILE A 277 0.35 4.42 -15.08
N ILE A 278 0.93 3.50 -14.32
CA ILE A 278 0.37 2.17 -14.03
C ILE A 278 0.50 1.92 -12.52
N GLY A 279 -0.64 1.91 -11.82
CA GLY A 279 -0.62 1.96 -10.35
C GLY A 279 0.03 3.26 -9.88
N ASP A 280 1.14 3.16 -9.17
CA ASP A 280 1.95 4.29 -8.70
C ASP A 280 3.27 4.47 -9.49
N ALA A 281 3.54 3.62 -10.48
CA ALA A 281 4.72 3.65 -11.32
C ALA A 281 4.52 4.48 -12.59
N ALA A 282 5.57 5.18 -13.02
CA ALA A 282 5.59 5.92 -14.28
C ALA A 282 6.46 5.20 -15.31
N LEU A 283 5.84 4.64 -16.35
CA LEU A 283 6.53 3.84 -17.36
C LEU A 283 6.89 4.72 -18.56
N LYS A 284 8.17 4.80 -18.90
CA LYS A 284 8.64 5.62 -20.03
C LYS A 284 8.06 5.10 -21.35
N ILE A 285 7.49 6.00 -22.12
CA ILE A 285 6.92 5.71 -23.45
C ILE A 285 8.03 5.87 -24.49
N GLY A 286 8.32 4.80 -25.25
CA GLY A 286 9.27 4.85 -26.36
C GLY A 286 8.73 5.66 -27.54
N GLY A 287 9.62 6.16 -28.40
CA GLY A 287 9.20 6.94 -29.58
C GLY A 287 8.29 6.16 -30.54
N ALA A 288 8.53 4.86 -30.71
CA ALA A 288 7.66 3.98 -31.50
C ALA A 288 6.28 3.78 -30.83
N ASP A 289 6.27 3.61 -29.51
CA ASP A 289 5.05 3.42 -28.71
C ASP A 289 4.17 4.66 -28.69
N TRP A 290 4.74 5.86 -28.81
CA TRP A 290 4.01 7.13 -28.72
C TRP A 290 2.80 7.18 -29.66
N VAL A 291 2.97 6.73 -30.90
CA VAL A 291 1.90 6.67 -31.90
C VAL A 291 1.24 5.30 -31.90
N ALA A 292 2.00 4.21 -31.87
CA ALA A 292 1.45 2.86 -32.00
C ALA A 292 0.52 2.49 -30.82
N GLY A 293 0.85 2.92 -29.60
CA GLY A 293 0.00 2.74 -28.42
C GLY A 293 -1.09 3.82 -28.25
N GLY A 294 -1.21 4.76 -29.21
CA GLY A 294 -2.18 5.85 -29.16
C GLY A 294 -1.97 6.88 -28.05
N TYR A 295 -0.80 6.88 -27.39
CA TYR A 295 -0.49 7.82 -26.32
C TYR A 295 -0.50 9.29 -26.80
N ASN A 296 -0.16 9.53 -28.06
CA ASN A 296 -0.22 10.83 -28.72
C ASN A 296 -1.61 11.47 -28.79
N THR A 297 -2.67 10.69 -28.59
CA THR A 297 -4.06 11.19 -28.57
C THR A 297 -4.56 11.51 -27.16
N ARG A 298 -3.80 11.13 -26.13
CA ARG A 298 -4.16 11.33 -24.73
C ARG A 298 -3.69 12.72 -24.27
N ALA A 299 -4.37 13.27 -23.28
CA ALA A 299 -3.93 14.51 -22.65
C ALA A 299 -2.57 14.30 -21.97
N ASP A 300 -1.59 15.13 -22.33
CA ASP A 300 -0.24 15.11 -21.76
C ASP A 300 -0.16 16.10 -20.58
N MET A 301 0.01 15.56 -19.37
CA MET A 301 -0.09 16.32 -18.12
C MET A 301 1.29 16.56 -17.51
N GLY A 302 1.63 17.82 -17.22
CA GLY A 302 2.86 18.11 -16.48
C GLY A 302 2.71 17.76 -14.99
N VAL A 303 3.70 17.05 -14.44
CA VAL A 303 3.74 16.61 -13.04
C VAL A 303 5.03 17.09 -12.35
N PRO A 304 5.08 17.15 -11.00
CA PRO A 304 6.26 17.66 -10.30
C PRO A 304 7.52 16.84 -10.62
N THR A 305 8.65 17.51 -10.89
CA THR A 305 9.91 16.83 -11.25
C THR A 305 10.32 15.77 -10.22
N SER A 306 10.32 16.12 -8.93
CA SER A 306 10.72 15.19 -7.86
C SER A 306 9.78 13.98 -7.77
N TRP A 307 8.48 14.19 -7.98
CA TRP A 307 7.49 13.11 -7.98
C TRP A 307 7.73 12.16 -9.14
N LEU A 308 7.94 12.68 -10.35
CA LEU A 308 8.15 11.86 -11.55
C LEU A 308 9.42 11.03 -11.46
N LYS A 309 10.51 11.60 -10.95
CA LYS A 309 11.78 10.86 -10.71
C LYS A 309 11.57 9.66 -9.80
N ASN A 310 10.81 9.85 -8.71
CA ASN A 310 10.49 8.76 -7.80
C ASN A 310 9.56 7.73 -8.45
N ALA A 311 8.50 8.17 -9.13
CA ALA A 311 7.53 7.29 -9.79
C ALA A 311 8.17 6.45 -10.90
N ALA A 312 9.15 7.00 -11.63
CA ALA A 312 9.88 6.29 -12.70
C ALA A 312 10.82 5.20 -12.17
N GLN A 313 11.14 5.20 -10.87
CA GLN A 313 11.96 4.17 -10.22
C GLN A 313 11.12 3.06 -9.57
N ARG A 314 9.80 3.25 -9.48
CA ARG A 314 8.90 2.25 -8.88
C ARG A 314 8.66 1.09 -9.84
N THR A 315 8.51 -0.09 -9.28
CA THR A 315 8.06 -1.28 -9.99
C THR A 315 6.54 -1.34 -9.99
N VAL A 316 5.95 -1.77 -11.11
CA VAL A 316 4.52 -2.09 -11.15
C VAL A 316 4.23 -3.17 -10.10
N ALA A 317 3.21 -2.94 -9.28
CA ALA A 317 2.86 -3.82 -8.17
C ALA A 317 2.54 -5.24 -8.63
N THR A 318 2.88 -6.22 -7.78
CA THR A 318 2.56 -7.63 -8.01
C THR A 318 1.04 -7.83 -8.15
N GLY A 319 0.66 -8.71 -9.07
CA GLY A 319 -0.74 -9.06 -9.36
C GLY A 319 -1.35 -8.22 -10.49
N ILE A 320 -0.78 -7.07 -10.86
CA ILE A 320 -1.31 -6.29 -11.99
C ILE A 320 -1.11 -7.07 -13.29
N VAL A 321 -2.20 -7.23 -14.06
CA VAL A 321 -2.17 -7.83 -15.39
C VAL A 321 -1.88 -6.75 -16.43
N VAL A 322 -0.89 -6.99 -17.28
CA VAL A 322 -0.43 -6.07 -18.32
C VAL A 322 -0.45 -6.70 -19.71
N MET A 323 -0.57 -5.84 -20.73
CA MET A 323 -0.39 -6.19 -22.14
C MET A 323 0.34 -5.08 -22.88
N ASP A 324 0.93 -5.39 -24.02
CA ASP A 324 1.48 -4.38 -24.92
C ASP A 324 0.36 -3.50 -25.50
N GLN A 325 0.39 -2.21 -25.15
CA GLN A 325 -0.60 -1.23 -25.60
C GLN A 325 -0.58 -0.99 -27.10
N SER A 326 0.57 -1.19 -27.75
CA SER A 326 0.72 -1.02 -29.21
C SER A 326 0.12 -2.19 -30.01
N GLY A 327 -0.09 -3.34 -29.36
CA GLY A 327 -0.60 -4.56 -29.97
C GLY A 327 0.43 -5.31 -30.83
N THR A 328 1.72 -5.01 -30.73
CA THR A 328 2.78 -5.78 -31.41
C THR A 328 2.96 -7.16 -30.77
N ASP A 329 2.78 -7.25 -29.45
CA ASP A 329 2.69 -8.49 -28.70
C ASP A 329 1.24 -8.72 -28.21
N PRO A 330 0.54 -9.77 -28.71
CA PRO A 330 -0.82 -10.08 -28.27
C PRO A 330 -0.87 -10.80 -26.91
N SER A 331 0.28 -11.18 -26.34
CA SER A 331 0.36 -11.90 -25.07
C SER A 331 -0.03 -11.02 -23.89
N ARG A 332 -0.41 -11.70 -22.79
CA ARG A 332 -0.79 -11.08 -21.52
C ARG A 332 0.15 -11.58 -20.44
N TYR A 333 0.41 -10.72 -19.48
CA TYR A 333 1.39 -11.00 -18.44
C TYR A 333 0.84 -10.57 -17.08
N VAL A 334 1.22 -11.29 -16.03
CA VAL A 334 1.02 -10.85 -14.65
C VAL A 334 2.35 -10.32 -14.11
N MET A 335 2.31 -9.18 -13.44
CA MET A 335 3.48 -8.62 -12.76
C MET A 335 3.75 -9.37 -11.46
N VAL A 336 4.99 -9.80 -11.25
CA VAL A 336 5.46 -10.43 -10.01
C VAL A 336 6.85 -9.90 -9.69
N ALA A 337 7.00 -9.17 -8.59
CA ALA A 337 8.28 -8.60 -8.15
C ALA A 337 9.04 -7.82 -9.27
N GLY A 338 8.28 -7.11 -10.12
CA GLY A 338 8.82 -6.34 -11.24
C GLY A 338 9.13 -7.13 -12.52
N SER A 339 8.94 -8.45 -12.53
CA SER A 339 8.97 -9.29 -13.74
C SER A 339 7.57 -9.47 -14.32
N ALA A 340 7.48 -9.51 -15.65
CA ALA A 340 6.23 -9.80 -16.35
C ALA A 340 6.21 -11.29 -16.75
N LEU A 341 5.31 -12.08 -16.14
CA LEU A 341 5.22 -13.52 -16.37
C LEU A 341 4.07 -13.83 -17.32
N HIS A 342 4.34 -14.57 -18.39
CA HIS A 342 3.37 -14.87 -19.44
C HIS A 342 2.20 -15.69 -18.90
N ILE A 343 0.98 -15.26 -19.21
CA ILE A 343 -0.27 -15.96 -18.91
C ILE A 343 -0.73 -16.67 -20.18
N SER A 344 -0.92 -17.99 -20.11
CA SER A 344 -1.40 -18.73 -21.27
C SER A 344 -2.89 -18.48 -21.55
N GLY A 345 -3.33 -18.83 -22.76
CA GLY A 345 -4.74 -18.71 -23.13
C GLY A 345 -5.66 -19.61 -22.29
N SER A 346 -5.17 -20.76 -21.81
CA SER A 346 -5.92 -21.65 -20.92
C SER A 346 -6.02 -21.10 -19.50
N GLU A 347 -4.97 -20.44 -19.02
CA GLU A 347 -4.91 -19.88 -17.66
C GLU A 347 -5.74 -18.61 -17.51
N TRP A 348 -5.92 -17.84 -18.61
CA TRP A 348 -6.60 -16.54 -18.58
C TRP A 348 -7.93 -16.54 -17.80
N THR A 349 -8.81 -17.49 -18.09
CA THR A 349 -10.10 -17.64 -17.40
C THR A 349 -10.05 -18.70 -16.30
N ALA A 350 -9.20 -19.72 -16.42
CA ALA A 350 -9.12 -20.77 -15.39
C ALA A 350 -8.60 -20.25 -14.04
N ASP A 351 -7.71 -19.25 -14.08
CA ASP A 351 -7.06 -18.68 -12.90
C ASP A 351 -7.59 -17.28 -12.56
N ASN A 352 -8.73 -16.89 -13.15
CA ASN A 352 -9.42 -15.61 -12.96
C ASN A 352 -8.57 -14.37 -13.27
N TYR A 353 -7.59 -14.46 -14.17
CA TYR A 353 -6.87 -13.28 -14.65
C TYR A 353 -7.79 -12.35 -15.44
N ASP A 354 -8.86 -12.89 -16.03
CA ASP A 354 -9.88 -12.16 -16.78
C ASP A 354 -10.83 -11.31 -15.95
N GLU A 355 -10.90 -11.57 -14.64
CA GLU A 355 -11.59 -10.72 -13.68
C GLU A 355 -10.77 -9.49 -13.28
N GLN A 356 -9.48 -9.46 -13.63
CA GLN A 356 -8.58 -8.37 -13.30
C GLN A 356 -8.60 -7.27 -14.37
N THR A 357 -8.29 -6.04 -13.94
CA THR A 357 -8.15 -4.94 -14.90
C THR A 357 -6.88 -5.12 -15.72
N LEU A 358 -7.05 -5.33 -17.03
CA LEU A 358 -5.95 -5.44 -17.98
C LEU A 358 -5.39 -4.07 -18.33
N MET A 359 -4.10 -3.84 -18.04
CA MET A 359 -3.44 -2.56 -18.23
C MET A 359 -2.54 -2.55 -19.46
N GLY A 360 -2.72 -1.58 -20.36
CA GLY A 360 -1.83 -1.38 -21.51
C GLY A 360 -0.54 -0.66 -21.11
N VAL A 361 0.61 -1.27 -21.40
CA VAL A 361 1.96 -0.73 -21.13
C VAL A 361 2.77 -0.51 -22.41
N PRO A 362 3.83 0.32 -22.40
CA PRO A 362 4.71 0.50 -23.56
C PRO A 362 5.44 -0.79 -23.93
N ALA A 363 5.57 -1.09 -25.24
CA ALA A 363 6.13 -2.36 -25.73
C ALA A 363 7.59 -2.56 -25.30
N GLU A 364 8.41 -1.51 -25.42
CA GLU A 364 9.83 -1.57 -25.03
C GLU A 364 10.00 -1.79 -23.52
N TRP A 365 9.12 -1.21 -22.71
CA TRP A 365 9.12 -1.46 -21.27
C TRP A 365 8.73 -2.91 -20.97
N LEU A 366 7.66 -3.42 -21.60
CA LEU A 366 7.18 -4.79 -21.39
C LEU A 366 8.25 -5.81 -21.75
N LYS A 367 8.94 -5.63 -22.88
CA LYS A 367 10.07 -6.47 -23.30
C LYS A 367 11.16 -6.55 -22.24
N GLY A 368 11.49 -5.42 -21.60
CA GLY A 368 12.43 -5.38 -20.48
C GLY A 368 11.91 -6.13 -19.25
N ALA A 369 10.63 -5.95 -18.90
CA ALA A 369 10.00 -6.62 -17.77
C ALA A 369 9.90 -8.15 -17.95
N VAL A 370 9.64 -8.62 -19.17
CA VAL A 370 9.61 -10.06 -19.52
C VAL A 370 11.00 -10.67 -19.45
N ALA A 371 12.04 -9.93 -19.85
CA ALA A 371 13.42 -10.39 -19.78
C ALA A 371 13.99 -10.40 -18.34
N LYS A 372 13.36 -9.67 -17.41
CA LYS A 372 13.82 -9.59 -16.02
C LYS A 372 13.51 -10.90 -15.28
N PRO A 373 14.51 -11.64 -14.75
CA PRO A 373 14.24 -12.79 -13.89
C PRO A 373 13.62 -12.35 -12.56
N LEU A 374 12.82 -13.22 -11.95
CA LEU A 374 12.35 -12.98 -10.58
C LEU A 374 13.54 -12.89 -9.63
N GLU A 375 13.43 -11.97 -8.68
CA GLU A 375 14.50 -11.72 -7.71
C GLU A 375 14.70 -12.93 -6.78
N ALA A 376 15.96 -13.23 -6.47
CA ALA A 376 16.32 -14.30 -5.56
C ALA A 376 15.65 -14.11 -4.18
N GLY A 377 15.16 -15.20 -3.59
CA GLY A 377 14.39 -15.18 -2.35
C GLY A 377 12.89 -14.91 -2.53
N THR A 378 12.43 -14.57 -3.73
CA THR A 378 10.97 -14.49 -4.01
C THR A 378 10.34 -15.86 -3.82
N VAL A 379 9.27 -15.93 -3.04
CA VAL A 379 8.52 -17.17 -2.81
C VAL A 379 7.31 -17.22 -3.74
N VAL A 380 7.18 -18.31 -4.48
CA VAL A 380 6.13 -18.50 -5.49
C VAL A 380 5.36 -19.81 -5.32
N MET A 381 4.13 -19.82 -5.82
CA MET A 381 3.29 -21.01 -5.97
C MET A 381 2.51 -20.94 -7.28
N ASP A 382 2.04 -22.08 -7.76
CA ASP A 382 1.09 -22.15 -8.87
C ASP A 382 -0.22 -21.46 -8.49
N GLN A 383 -0.61 -20.43 -9.23
CA GLN A 383 -1.83 -19.65 -9.01
C GLN A 383 -3.09 -20.52 -9.13
N SER A 384 -3.08 -21.51 -10.02
CA SER A 384 -4.22 -22.41 -10.23
C SER A 384 -4.44 -23.35 -9.03
N GLY A 385 -3.39 -23.57 -8.22
CA GLY A 385 -3.36 -24.56 -7.16
C GLY A 385 -3.29 -26.01 -7.65
N THR A 386 -3.06 -26.25 -8.94
CA THR A 386 -2.87 -27.60 -9.50
C THR A 386 -1.60 -28.23 -8.92
N ASP A 387 -0.53 -27.45 -8.80
CA ASP A 387 0.64 -27.79 -8.01
C ASP A 387 0.54 -27.17 -6.59
N PRO A 388 0.37 -27.97 -5.53
CA PRO A 388 0.30 -27.45 -4.16
C PRO A 388 1.67 -27.06 -3.58
N SER A 389 2.74 -27.30 -4.33
CA SER A 389 4.11 -27.05 -3.90
C SER A 389 4.42 -25.56 -3.81
N ARG A 390 5.43 -25.23 -3.01
CA ARG A 390 5.94 -23.87 -2.85
C ARG A 390 7.40 -23.83 -3.20
N TYR A 391 7.81 -22.73 -3.79
CA TYR A 391 9.15 -22.57 -4.31
C TYR A 391 9.76 -21.25 -3.85
N VAL A 392 11.07 -21.23 -3.70
CA VAL A 392 11.84 -19.99 -3.56
C VAL A 392 12.73 -19.83 -4.78
N MET A 393 12.86 -18.62 -5.30
CA MET A 393 13.75 -18.33 -6.43
C MET A 393 15.21 -18.36 -5.97
N VAL A 394 16.02 -19.22 -6.60
CA VAL A 394 17.47 -19.31 -6.38
C VAL A 394 18.18 -19.33 -7.75
N GLY A 395 19.09 -18.38 -7.99
CA GLY A 395 19.82 -18.23 -9.24
C GLY A 395 18.91 -18.22 -10.48
N GLY A 396 17.76 -17.55 -10.37
CA GLY A 396 16.74 -17.45 -11.42
C GLY A 396 15.86 -18.70 -11.63
N THR A 397 15.98 -19.72 -10.78
CA THR A 397 15.19 -20.96 -10.87
C THR A 397 14.38 -21.18 -9.59
N PRO A 398 13.10 -21.57 -9.67
CA PRO A 398 12.34 -21.96 -8.49
C PRO A 398 12.83 -23.29 -7.92
N VAL A 399 13.16 -23.31 -6.62
CA VAL A 399 13.56 -24.53 -5.91
C VAL A 399 12.53 -24.87 -4.83
N HIS A 400 12.19 -26.15 -4.72
CA HIS A 400 11.11 -26.64 -3.86
C HIS A 400 11.40 -26.39 -2.37
N ILE A 401 10.40 -25.91 -1.64
CA ILE A 401 10.40 -25.73 -0.19
C ILE A 401 9.59 -26.87 0.43
N SER A 402 10.22 -27.67 1.31
CA SER A 402 9.49 -28.72 2.02
C SER A 402 8.50 -28.14 3.05
N ALA A 403 7.52 -28.96 3.46
CA ALA A 403 6.53 -28.55 4.45
C ALA A 403 7.16 -28.22 5.83
N SER A 404 8.24 -28.91 6.21
CA SER A 404 8.98 -28.64 7.45
C SER A 404 9.76 -27.32 7.37
N GLU A 405 10.34 -27.01 6.22
CA GLU A 405 11.10 -25.78 6.01
C GLU A 405 10.20 -24.55 5.89
N TRP A 406 8.99 -24.72 5.37
CA TRP A 406 8.03 -23.63 5.21
C TRP A 406 7.86 -22.80 6.48
N THR A 407 7.59 -23.46 7.62
CA THR A 407 7.47 -22.81 8.93
C THR A 407 8.78 -22.79 9.70
N GLY A 408 9.61 -23.83 9.58
CA GLY A 408 10.85 -23.97 10.35
C GLY A 408 11.93 -22.95 10.01
N VAL A 409 11.98 -22.51 8.74
CA VAL A 409 12.96 -21.52 8.24
C VAL A 409 12.36 -20.12 8.15
N GLY A 410 11.04 -19.99 8.26
CA GLY A 410 10.34 -18.70 8.19
C GLY A 410 9.98 -18.25 6.78
N PHE A 411 9.96 -19.14 5.79
CA PHE A 411 9.44 -18.83 4.44
C PHE A 411 7.97 -18.43 4.49
N ASP A 412 7.22 -18.91 5.49
CA ASP A 412 5.85 -18.52 5.80
C ASP A 412 5.64 -17.05 6.17
N LYS A 413 6.72 -16.35 6.53
CA LYS A 413 6.70 -14.92 6.84
C LYS A 413 6.95 -14.06 5.60
N LEU A 414 7.38 -14.67 4.49
CA LEU A 414 7.56 -13.98 3.23
C LEU A 414 6.24 -13.92 2.45
N SER A 415 6.11 -12.89 1.61
CA SER A 415 4.96 -12.79 0.71
C SER A 415 4.98 -13.93 -0.31
N LEU A 416 3.95 -14.78 -0.26
CA LEU A 416 3.74 -15.86 -1.21
C LEU A 416 3.03 -15.32 -2.46
N MET A 417 3.70 -15.43 -3.61
CA MET A 417 3.19 -14.90 -4.88
C MET A 417 2.64 -16.04 -5.74
N GLY A 418 1.41 -15.90 -6.23
CA GLY A 418 0.88 -16.77 -7.27
C GLY A 418 1.51 -16.43 -8.62
N VAL A 419 1.92 -17.45 -9.37
CA VAL A 419 2.46 -17.34 -10.72
C VAL A 419 1.67 -18.23 -11.69
N PRO A 420 1.68 -17.94 -13.01
CA PRO A 420 1.08 -18.83 -14.00
C PRO A 420 1.74 -20.22 -13.95
N GLY A 421 0.94 -21.28 -13.94
CA GLY A 421 1.38 -22.67 -13.84
C GLY A 421 2.21 -23.13 -15.04
N GLU A 422 1.86 -22.72 -16.26
CA GLU A 422 2.65 -22.98 -17.47
C GLU A 422 4.02 -22.31 -17.41
N TRP A 423 4.07 -21.06 -16.93
CA TRP A 423 5.34 -20.38 -16.70
C TRP A 423 6.17 -21.16 -15.66
N LEU A 424 5.58 -21.51 -14.52
CA LEU A 424 6.25 -22.24 -13.44
C LEU A 424 6.79 -23.58 -13.94
N GLY A 425 5.97 -24.37 -14.64
CA GLY A 425 6.36 -25.63 -15.25
C GLY A 425 7.52 -25.49 -16.24
N SER A 426 7.57 -24.38 -17.00
CA SER A 426 8.65 -24.11 -17.95
C SER A 426 10.01 -23.82 -17.28
N VAL A 427 10.01 -23.34 -16.03
CA VAL A 427 11.22 -22.97 -15.29
C VAL A 427 11.64 -24.01 -14.25
N LEU A 428 10.72 -24.85 -13.75
CA LEU A 428 11.00 -25.87 -12.72
C LEU A 428 12.09 -26.88 -13.11
N ASN A 429 12.21 -27.19 -14.41
CA ASN A 429 13.20 -28.14 -14.92
C ASN A 429 14.55 -27.49 -15.26
N LYS A 430 14.67 -26.17 -15.12
CA LYS A 430 15.93 -25.46 -15.37
C LYS A 430 16.89 -25.70 -14.21
N GLN A 431 18.18 -25.65 -14.52
CA GLN A 431 19.20 -25.68 -13.50
C GLN A 431 19.38 -24.29 -12.92
N VAL A 432 19.58 -24.21 -11.60
CA VAL A 432 20.09 -23.00 -10.95
C VAL A 432 21.36 -22.56 -11.68
N ALA A 433 21.43 -21.27 -12.02
CA ALA A 433 22.49 -20.73 -12.86
C ALA A 433 23.89 -21.07 -12.32
N ASN A 434 24.80 -21.42 -13.24
CA ASN A 434 26.20 -21.68 -12.93
C ASN A 434 26.83 -20.45 -12.26
N GLY A 435 27.66 -20.70 -11.25
CA GLY A 435 28.29 -19.64 -10.47
C GLY A 435 27.40 -19.02 -9.38
N THR A 436 26.13 -19.39 -9.24
CA THR A 436 25.28 -18.93 -8.13
C THR A 436 25.87 -19.41 -6.80
N ILE A 437 25.98 -18.51 -5.81
CA ILE A 437 26.49 -18.83 -4.48
C ILE A 437 25.31 -19.12 -3.56
N VAL A 438 25.27 -20.32 -2.99
CA VAL A 438 24.15 -20.77 -2.16
C VAL A 438 24.62 -21.24 -0.78
N LYS A 439 23.74 -21.08 0.21
CA LYS A 439 23.88 -21.64 1.55
C LYS A 439 22.54 -22.16 2.06
N ASP A 440 22.57 -22.92 3.15
CA ASP A 440 21.36 -23.33 3.86
C ASP A 440 20.63 -22.10 4.44
N ALA A 441 19.39 -21.89 4.01
CA ALA A 441 18.55 -20.77 4.46
C ALA A 441 18.23 -20.82 5.96
N SER A 442 18.24 -22.00 6.58
CA SER A 442 18.02 -22.17 8.03
C SER A 442 19.19 -21.65 8.88
N GLY A 443 20.38 -21.52 8.28
CA GLY A 443 21.61 -21.22 8.99
C GLY A 443 22.16 -22.38 9.83
N SER A 444 21.57 -23.59 9.72
CA SER A 444 22.02 -24.78 10.44
C SER A 444 23.41 -25.25 9.98
N SER A 445 23.82 -24.87 8.77
CA SER A 445 25.14 -25.14 8.21
C SER A 445 25.86 -23.84 7.86
N ALA A 446 27.14 -23.75 8.24
CA ALA A 446 28.03 -22.66 7.83
C ALA A 446 28.64 -22.89 6.43
N SER A 447 28.37 -24.03 5.80
CA SER A 447 28.92 -24.35 4.48
C SER A 447 28.33 -23.48 3.38
N VAL A 448 29.20 -23.02 2.48
CA VAL A 448 28.83 -22.26 1.29
C VAL A 448 29.19 -23.08 0.05
N TYR A 449 28.35 -22.99 -0.97
CA TYR A 449 28.49 -23.75 -2.20
C TYR A 449 28.41 -22.83 -3.41
N VAL A 450 29.06 -23.22 -4.51
CA VAL A 450 28.84 -22.63 -5.83
C VAL A 450 28.12 -23.64 -6.71
N MET A 451 27.11 -23.18 -7.46
CA MET A 451 26.38 -24.04 -8.39
C MET A 451 27.19 -24.28 -9.67
N ALA A 452 27.35 -25.55 -10.04
CA ALA A 452 28.02 -25.98 -11.27
C ALA A 452 27.26 -27.15 -11.90
N GLY A 453 26.63 -26.92 -13.05
CA GLY A 453 25.88 -27.93 -13.80
C GLY A 453 24.78 -28.60 -12.98
N GLY A 454 24.13 -27.85 -12.10
CA GLY A 454 23.11 -28.34 -11.17
C GLY A 454 23.62 -29.03 -9.91
N VAL A 455 24.93 -29.09 -9.68
CA VAL A 455 25.56 -29.59 -8.43
C VAL A 455 25.96 -28.41 -7.55
N ALA A 456 25.71 -28.51 -6.25
CA ALA A 456 26.22 -27.56 -5.26
C ALA A 456 27.64 -27.98 -4.84
N ALA A 457 28.66 -27.36 -5.45
CA ALA A 457 30.06 -27.66 -5.18
C ALA A 457 30.52 -26.97 -3.89
N PRO A 458 31.02 -27.71 -2.87
CA PRO A 458 31.43 -27.10 -1.61
C PRO A 458 32.68 -26.24 -1.77
N LEU A 459 32.65 -25.07 -1.13
CA LEU A 459 33.77 -24.14 -1.07
C LEU A 459 34.41 -24.18 0.32
N THR A 460 35.73 -24.20 0.36
CA THR A 460 36.44 -23.84 1.59
C THR A 460 36.42 -22.32 1.76
N ASN A 461 36.71 -21.81 2.97
CA ASN A 461 36.83 -20.37 3.18
C ASN A 461 37.91 -19.74 2.28
N ALA A 462 39.00 -20.47 2.02
CA ALA A 462 40.06 -20.02 1.12
C ALA A 462 39.58 -19.94 -0.34
N ASP A 463 38.80 -20.91 -0.82
CA ASP A 463 38.20 -20.86 -2.16
C ASP A 463 37.18 -19.72 -2.27
N PHE A 464 36.32 -19.58 -1.25
CA PHE A 464 35.26 -18.58 -1.23
C PHE A 464 35.82 -17.15 -1.35
N VAL A 465 36.84 -16.82 -0.57
CA VAL A 465 37.52 -15.52 -0.64
C VAL A 465 38.45 -15.44 -1.86
N GLY A 466 39.21 -16.50 -2.13
CA GLY A 466 40.21 -16.52 -3.21
C GLY A 466 39.61 -16.37 -4.61
N PHE A 467 38.37 -16.81 -4.83
CA PHE A 467 37.63 -16.60 -6.07
C PHE A 467 36.79 -15.32 -6.09
N GLY A 468 36.82 -14.51 -5.02
CA GLY A 468 36.02 -13.29 -4.90
C GLY A 468 34.52 -13.54 -4.73
N TYR A 469 34.13 -14.75 -4.33
CA TYR A 469 32.72 -15.09 -4.11
C TYR A 469 32.15 -14.45 -2.83
N ASP A 470 33.02 -14.05 -1.90
CA ASP A 470 32.69 -13.24 -0.72
C ASP A 470 32.15 -11.85 -1.07
N GLN A 471 32.44 -11.35 -2.27
CA GLN A 471 31.94 -10.06 -2.77
C GLN A 471 30.63 -10.19 -3.55
N ARG A 472 30.08 -11.40 -3.68
CA ARG A 472 28.86 -11.69 -4.45
C ARG A 472 27.69 -11.96 -3.51
N PRO A 473 26.44 -11.72 -3.95
CA PRO A 473 25.26 -12.11 -3.19
C PRO A 473 25.27 -13.62 -2.89
N ILE A 474 25.01 -13.97 -1.63
CA ILE A 474 24.82 -15.35 -1.19
C ILE A 474 23.33 -15.60 -1.03
N GLU A 475 22.81 -16.59 -1.74
CA GLU A 475 21.39 -16.92 -1.74
C GLU A 475 21.09 -18.04 -0.73
N GLY A 476 20.02 -17.87 0.05
CA GLY A 476 19.53 -18.91 0.95
C GLY A 476 18.66 -19.90 0.18
N ALA A 477 19.05 -21.17 0.19
CA ALA A 477 18.29 -22.26 -0.41
C ALA A 477 17.70 -23.18 0.68
N PRO A 478 16.56 -23.84 0.41
CA PRO A 478 16.05 -24.90 1.28
C PRO A 478 17.10 -26.00 1.46
N ALA A 479 17.34 -26.41 2.70
CA ALA A 479 18.28 -27.45 3.09
C ALA A 479 17.99 -28.79 2.42
N GLU A 480 16.71 -29.19 2.28
CA GLU A 480 16.37 -30.47 1.63
C GLU A 480 16.80 -30.46 0.15
N TRP A 481 16.47 -29.38 -0.56
CA TRP A 481 16.93 -29.18 -1.94
C TRP A 481 18.46 -29.10 -2.03
N LEU A 482 19.09 -28.35 -1.13
CA LEU A 482 20.54 -28.16 -1.13
C LEU A 482 21.28 -29.49 -0.92
N ASN A 483 20.80 -30.33 0.00
CA ASN A 483 21.35 -31.67 0.23
C ASN A 483 21.24 -32.56 -1.01
N SER A 484 20.13 -32.49 -1.74
CA SER A 484 19.97 -33.16 -3.04
C SER A 484 20.97 -32.63 -4.07
N ALA A 485 21.15 -31.31 -4.15
CA ALA A 485 22.11 -30.68 -5.06
C ALA A 485 23.58 -31.03 -4.74
N VAL A 486 23.94 -31.19 -3.46
CA VAL A 486 25.29 -31.58 -3.01
C VAL A 486 25.59 -33.05 -3.32
N THR A 487 24.58 -33.93 -3.24
CA THR A 487 24.74 -35.39 -3.39
C THR A 487 24.68 -35.89 -4.83
N LYS A 488 24.34 -35.02 -5.78
CA LYS A 488 24.41 -35.34 -7.22
C LYS A 488 25.82 -35.80 -7.61
N ALA A 489 25.88 -36.90 -8.37
CA ALA A 489 27.13 -37.58 -8.69
C ALA A 489 28.11 -36.73 -9.52
N ALA A 490 27.61 -35.93 -10.47
CA ALA A 490 28.43 -35.05 -11.30
C ALA A 490 27.63 -33.87 -11.86
N PRO A 491 28.30 -32.74 -12.19
CA PRO A 491 27.70 -31.67 -12.98
C PRO A 491 27.17 -32.19 -14.32
N ALA A 492 26.20 -31.48 -14.89
CA ALA A 492 25.69 -31.79 -16.23
C ALA A 492 26.80 -31.73 -17.30
N ASN A 493 26.64 -32.53 -18.34
CA ASN A 493 27.54 -32.53 -19.49
C ASN A 493 27.67 -31.12 -20.09
N GLY A 494 28.90 -30.76 -20.48
CA GLY A 494 29.22 -29.44 -21.01
C GLY A 494 29.61 -28.41 -19.94
N THR A 495 29.34 -28.67 -18.65
CA THR A 495 29.75 -27.76 -17.57
C THR A 495 31.26 -27.61 -17.55
N MET A 496 31.74 -26.36 -17.54
CA MET A 496 33.16 -26.03 -17.48
C MET A 496 33.54 -25.64 -16.05
N ILE A 497 34.55 -26.29 -15.50
CA ILE A 497 35.03 -26.06 -14.14
C ILE A 497 36.54 -25.84 -14.10
N LYS A 498 37.00 -25.06 -13.13
CA LYS A 498 38.42 -24.78 -12.89
C LYS A 498 38.68 -24.71 -11.38
N SER A 499 39.88 -25.10 -10.92
CA SER A 499 40.30 -24.90 -9.53
C SER A 499 41.42 -23.86 -9.41
N ALA A 500 41.61 -23.31 -8.21
CA ALA A 500 42.64 -22.29 -7.95
C ALA A 500 44.06 -22.79 -8.24
N GLU A 501 44.31 -24.07 -7.98
CA GLU A 501 45.63 -24.69 -8.07
C GLU A 501 46.00 -25.14 -9.49
N SER A 502 45.09 -25.00 -10.46
CA SER A 502 45.30 -25.42 -11.84
C SER A 502 44.82 -24.37 -12.84
N ALA A 503 45.66 -24.08 -13.84
CA ALA A 503 45.25 -23.26 -14.98
C ALA A 503 44.31 -24.01 -15.94
N THR A 504 44.18 -25.34 -15.80
CA THR A 504 43.40 -26.17 -16.72
C THR A 504 41.90 -25.99 -16.48
N VAL A 505 41.18 -25.62 -17.55
CA VAL A 505 39.71 -25.69 -17.58
C VAL A 505 39.32 -27.12 -17.97
N TRP A 506 38.37 -27.67 -17.23
CA TRP A 506 37.84 -29.00 -17.43
C TRP A 506 36.39 -28.95 -17.88
N GLN A 507 36.04 -29.64 -18.96
CA GLN A 507 34.65 -29.84 -19.36
C GLN A 507 34.14 -31.18 -18.82
N ILE A 508 32.94 -31.20 -18.25
CA ILE A 508 32.30 -32.44 -17.81
C ILE A 508 31.68 -33.17 -19.00
N VAL A 509 32.02 -34.46 -19.16
CA VAL A 509 31.54 -35.35 -20.22
C VAL A 509 31.26 -36.72 -19.61
N GLY A 510 29.99 -37.13 -19.54
CA GLY A 510 29.58 -38.43 -19.00
C GLY A 510 29.98 -38.63 -17.54
N GLY A 511 29.96 -37.59 -16.72
CA GLY A 511 30.41 -37.63 -15.32
C GLY A 511 31.93 -37.70 -15.12
N LYS A 512 32.70 -37.53 -16.19
CA LYS A 512 34.17 -37.46 -16.20
C LYS A 512 34.63 -36.08 -16.68
N LYS A 513 35.91 -35.75 -16.52
CA LYS A 513 36.47 -34.46 -16.94
C LYS A 513 37.39 -34.57 -18.14
N ARG A 514 37.19 -33.72 -19.15
CA ARG A 514 38.05 -33.56 -20.32
C ARG A 514 38.83 -32.25 -20.20
N ALA A 515 40.14 -32.28 -20.35
CA ALA A 515 40.94 -31.06 -20.36
C ALA A 515 40.61 -30.25 -21.62
N MET A 516 40.43 -28.94 -21.46
CA MET A 516 40.15 -28.02 -22.56
C MET A 516 41.41 -27.27 -22.99
N ALA A 517 41.58 -27.07 -24.29
CA ALA A 517 42.62 -26.25 -24.86
C ALA A 517 42.19 -24.78 -24.95
N GLY A 518 43.12 -23.84 -24.78
CA GLY A 518 42.83 -22.40 -24.92
C GLY A 518 42.25 -22.02 -26.29
N SER A 519 42.53 -22.80 -27.34
CA SER A 519 41.98 -22.62 -28.67
C SER A 519 40.46 -22.92 -28.78
N GLU A 520 39.87 -23.56 -27.77
CA GLU A 520 38.42 -23.80 -27.66
C GLU A 520 37.66 -22.57 -27.16
N PHE A 521 38.36 -21.53 -26.71
CA PHE A 521 37.78 -20.28 -26.21
C PHE A 521 37.99 -19.11 -27.19
N GLY A 522 37.12 -18.10 -27.12
CA GLY A 522 37.22 -16.86 -27.89
C GLY A 522 35.97 -16.53 -28.70
N ALA A 523 36.07 -15.53 -29.58
CA ALA A 523 34.94 -15.04 -30.36
C ALA A 523 34.30 -16.16 -31.22
N GLY A 524 33.00 -16.37 -31.05
CA GLY A 524 32.24 -17.43 -31.72
C GLY A 524 32.48 -18.85 -31.18
N LYS A 525 33.19 -18.99 -30.05
CA LYS A 525 33.45 -20.26 -29.35
C LYS A 525 32.97 -20.18 -27.90
N LEU A 526 33.52 -21.01 -27.01
CA LEU A 526 33.18 -21.00 -25.59
C LEU A 526 33.73 -19.75 -24.90
N SER A 527 33.00 -19.26 -23.89
CA SER A 527 33.45 -18.12 -23.08
C SER A 527 34.15 -18.58 -21.81
N PHE A 528 35.15 -17.83 -21.38
CA PHE A 528 35.72 -18.00 -20.04
C PHE A 528 34.76 -17.54 -18.94
N ASP A 529 33.77 -16.69 -19.26
CA ASP A 529 32.74 -16.24 -18.32
C ASP A 529 31.81 -17.37 -17.87
N ASP A 530 31.73 -18.44 -18.66
CA ASP A 530 30.91 -19.63 -18.38
C ASP A 530 31.64 -20.66 -17.49
N VAL A 531 32.91 -20.42 -17.15
CA VAL A 531 33.73 -21.33 -16.35
C VAL A 531 33.47 -21.09 -14.87
N VAL A 532 33.07 -22.14 -14.15
CA VAL A 532 32.84 -22.06 -12.70
C VAL A 532 34.11 -22.41 -11.94
N ASN A 533 34.55 -21.51 -11.06
CA ASN A 533 35.66 -21.79 -10.14
C ASN A 533 35.16 -22.62 -8.97
N VAL A 534 35.81 -23.76 -8.72
CA VAL A 534 35.44 -24.75 -7.70
C VAL A 534 36.70 -25.19 -6.95
N SER A 535 36.54 -25.82 -5.79
CA SER A 535 37.68 -26.32 -5.01
C SER A 535 38.45 -27.41 -5.77
N SER A 536 39.76 -27.51 -5.54
CA SER A 536 40.58 -28.60 -6.10
C SER A 536 40.05 -29.98 -5.70
N ALA A 537 39.60 -30.11 -4.45
CA ALA A 537 38.96 -31.33 -3.94
C ALA A 537 37.71 -31.72 -4.75
N PHE A 538 36.93 -30.75 -5.23
CA PHE A 538 35.77 -31.03 -6.09
C PHE A 538 36.21 -31.53 -7.47
N THR A 539 37.17 -30.87 -8.12
CA THR A 539 37.67 -31.31 -9.44
C THR A 539 38.33 -32.70 -9.40
N ALA A 540 38.92 -33.08 -8.27
CA ALA A 540 39.60 -34.36 -8.09
C ALA A 540 38.63 -35.57 -8.05
N LYS A 541 37.33 -35.33 -7.79
CA LYS A 541 36.31 -36.40 -7.76
C LYS A 541 36.05 -37.04 -9.13
N PHE A 542 36.35 -36.32 -10.22
CA PHE A 542 36.01 -36.76 -11.57
C PHE A 542 37.22 -37.41 -12.27
N PRO A 543 37.08 -38.65 -12.77
CA PRO A 543 38.10 -39.27 -13.60
C PRO A 543 38.33 -38.48 -14.90
N THR A 544 39.54 -38.54 -15.44
CA THR A 544 39.84 -37.93 -16.75
C THR A 544 39.39 -38.84 -17.90
N VAL A 545 38.94 -38.24 -19.01
CA VAL A 545 38.67 -38.92 -20.30
C VAL A 545 39.62 -38.53 -21.40
#